data_AF-A0A1J7HAQ9-F1
#
_entry.id   AF-A0A1J7HAQ9-F1
#
_cell.length_a   1.000
_cell.length_b   1.000
_cell.length_c   1.000
_cell.angle_alpha   90.00
_cell.angle_beta   90.00
_cell.angle_gamma   90.00
#
_symmetry.space_group_name_H-M   'P 1'
#
loop_
_entity.id
_entity.type
_entity.pdbx_description
1 polymer ?
#
loop_
_entity_poly.entity_id
_entity_poly.type
_entity_poly.pdbx_seq_one_letter_code
_entity_poly.pdbx_strand_id
1 'polypeptide(L)'
;MVNKCEYTVWPGILSNAGIPPLSTTGFVLQTGESTTITAPTSWGGRFWGRTHCSQDSTTGIFSCVTGDCGSGEIQCSGNGATPPATLAEFTLDGAGGLDFFDVSLVDGYNVAMLVVPNGGSSAGKCSSTGCIEDLNGACPSELKVMSVDGNEGVVACKSACEAFGSPQYCCSGAYSTPDTCKPSSYSQVFKTACPRAYSYAYDDKTSTFTCQNADYTITFCPVPSTSQKASQGQNTNQDSSSPSTLLNNGTMVYEGAADQSEISWATCTHVFQSHAIAGIMSITMVIWHLCHFF
;
A
#
# COMPACT_ATOMS: atom_id res chain seq x y z
N MET A 1 11.30 -4.53 -7.66
CA MET A 1 11.15 -3.20 -7.04
C MET A 1 11.94 -2.20 -7.85
N VAL A 2 11.38 -1.02 -8.11
CA VAL A 2 11.98 0.02 -8.97
C VAL A 2 11.96 1.35 -8.22
N ASN A 3 13.09 2.05 -8.18
CA ASN A 3 13.16 3.41 -7.67
C ASN A 3 13.10 4.42 -8.82
N LYS A 4 12.00 5.17 -8.93
CA LYS A 4 11.86 6.29 -9.87
C LYS A 4 11.91 7.66 -9.17
N CYS A 5 12.21 7.68 -7.88
CA CYS A 5 12.44 8.92 -7.16
C CYS A 5 13.74 9.58 -7.65
N GLU A 6 13.84 10.89 -7.50
CA GLU A 6 15.09 11.63 -7.79
C GLU A 6 16.14 11.47 -6.68
N TYR A 7 15.82 10.67 -5.65
CA TYR A 7 16.66 10.39 -4.49
C TYR A 7 16.77 8.88 -4.25
N THR A 8 17.81 8.47 -3.52
CA THR A 8 18.00 7.09 -3.08
C THR A 8 16.89 6.67 -2.11
N VAL A 9 16.36 5.46 -2.32
CA VAL A 9 15.41 4.81 -1.40
C VAL A 9 16.10 3.57 -0.84
N TRP A 10 15.86 3.26 0.43
CA TRP A 10 16.34 2.03 1.05
C TRP A 10 15.16 1.13 1.38
N PRO A 11 14.76 0.21 0.47
CA PRO A 11 13.67 -0.70 0.77
C PRO A 11 13.89 -1.48 2.06
N GLY A 12 12.81 -1.68 2.80
CA GLY A 12 12.72 -2.62 3.90
C GLY A 12 11.69 -3.71 3.59
N ILE A 13 11.91 -4.90 4.15
CA ILE A 13 11.05 -6.06 3.95
C ILE A 13 10.83 -6.76 5.27
N LEU A 14 9.58 -7.09 5.56
CA LEU A 14 9.19 -7.88 6.71
C LEU A 14 8.26 -9.01 6.26
N SER A 15 8.66 -10.26 6.54
CA SER A 15 7.74 -11.40 6.46
C SER A 15 6.78 -11.38 7.66
N ASN A 16 5.54 -11.82 7.45
CA ASN A 16 4.57 -11.97 8.51
C ASN A 16 5.02 -12.97 9.58
N ALA A 17 4.43 -12.88 10.78
CA ALA A 17 4.72 -13.79 11.87
C ALA A 17 4.55 -15.26 11.44
N GLY A 18 5.57 -16.08 11.71
CA GLY A 18 5.59 -17.49 11.32
C GLY A 18 5.97 -17.77 9.87
N ILE A 19 6.16 -16.74 9.03
CA ILE A 19 6.65 -16.87 7.66
C ILE A 19 8.16 -16.61 7.64
N PRO A 20 8.98 -17.49 7.03
CA PRO A 20 10.42 -17.27 6.92
C PRO A 20 10.76 -15.93 6.23
N PRO A 21 11.86 -15.26 6.63
CA PRO A 21 12.35 -14.07 5.94
C PRO A 21 12.73 -14.39 4.49
N LEU A 22 12.59 -13.41 3.60
CA LEU A 22 13.16 -13.48 2.26
C LEU A 22 14.70 -13.45 2.31
N SER A 23 15.35 -13.62 1.16
CA SER A 23 16.82 -13.62 1.05
C SER A 23 17.48 -12.30 1.49
N THR A 24 16.70 -11.23 1.59
CA THR A 24 17.11 -9.95 2.16
C THR A 24 15.94 -9.33 2.91
N THR A 25 16.24 -8.46 3.89
CA THR A 25 15.26 -7.69 4.67
C THR A 25 15.42 -6.18 4.47
N GLY A 26 16.43 -5.76 3.70
CA GLY A 26 16.62 -4.37 3.31
C GLY A 26 17.84 -4.19 2.42
N PHE A 27 17.80 -3.20 1.54
CA PHE A 27 18.87 -2.92 0.58
C PHE A 27 18.80 -1.47 0.11
N VAL A 28 19.73 -1.07 -0.75
CA VAL A 28 19.77 0.27 -1.35
C VAL A 28 19.21 0.20 -2.77
N LEU A 29 18.41 1.19 -3.17
CA LEU A 29 18.05 1.45 -4.56
C LEU A 29 18.39 2.89 -4.92
N GLN A 30 19.40 3.07 -5.76
CA GLN A 30 19.73 4.37 -6.33
C GLN A 30 18.64 4.84 -7.31
N THR A 31 18.69 6.13 -7.67
CA THR A 31 17.78 6.72 -8.66
C THR A 31 17.81 5.92 -9.97
N GLY A 32 16.64 5.44 -10.40
CA GLY A 32 16.48 4.64 -11.61
C GLY A 32 16.83 3.15 -11.46
N GLU A 33 17.33 2.72 -10.31
CA GLU A 33 17.72 1.33 -10.07
C GLU A 33 16.50 0.42 -9.87
N SER A 34 16.67 -0.85 -10.22
CA SER A 34 15.69 -1.89 -9.96
C SER A 34 16.34 -3.16 -9.45
N THR A 35 15.67 -3.80 -8.49
CA THR A 35 16.07 -5.10 -7.92
C THR A 35 14.90 -6.07 -7.96
N THR A 36 15.15 -7.31 -8.36
CA THR A 36 14.18 -8.41 -8.32
C THR A 36 14.35 -9.19 -7.03
N ILE A 37 13.23 -9.55 -6.40
CA ILE A 37 13.20 -10.38 -5.20
C ILE A 37 12.28 -11.55 -5.50
N THR A 38 12.75 -12.75 -5.21
CA THR A 38 11.95 -13.97 -5.36
C THR A 38 11.28 -14.28 -4.03
N ALA A 39 9.94 -14.23 -4.00
CA ALA A 39 9.14 -14.70 -2.89
C ALA A 39 8.71 -16.17 -3.14
N PRO A 40 8.70 -17.03 -2.11
CA PRO A 40 8.11 -18.36 -2.25
C PRO A 40 6.59 -18.27 -2.43
N THR A 41 5.97 -19.35 -2.92
CA THR A 41 4.51 -19.49 -2.87
C THR A 41 4.04 -19.39 -1.42
N SER A 42 2.85 -18.86 -1.22
CA SER A 42 2.25 -18.69 0.12
C SER A 42 3.01 -17.71 1.04
N TRP A 43 3.93 -16.89 0.50
CA TRP A 43 4.59 -15.84 1.27
C TRP A 43 3.61 -14.73 1.63
N GLY A 44 3.66 -14.29 2.88
CA GLY A 44 2.95 -13.11 3.36
C GLY A 44 3.91 -12.15 4.04
N GLY A 45 3.75 -10.87 3.77
CA GLY A 45 4.63 -9.84 4.31
C GLY A 45 4.37 -8.46 3.71
N ARG A 46 5.27 -7.54 4.03
CA ARG A 46 5.18 -6.14 3.61
C ARG A 46 6.53 -5.58 3.16
N PHE A 47 6.45 -4.62 2.26
CA PHE A 47 7.56 -3.83 1.75
C PHE A 47 7.30 -2.35 2.00
N TRP A 48 8.36 -1.58 2.24
CA TRP A 48 8.28 -0.12 2.34
C TRP A 48 9.58 0.52 1.83
N GLY A 49 9.57 1.83 1.63
CA GLY A 49 10.76 2.61 1.30
C GLY A 49 11.20 3.46 2.48
N ARG A 50 12.46 3.37 2.88
CA ARG A 50 13.08 4.31 3.81
C ARG A 50 13.71 5.47 3.06
N THR A 51 13.63 6.67 3.61
CA THR A 51 14.15 7.90 3.00
C THR A 51 14.96 8.73 4.00
N HIS A 52 15.82 9.60 3.48
CA HIS A 52 16.75 10.43 4.27
C HIS A 52 17.61 9.58 5.23
N CYS A 53 18.19 8.51 4.69
CA CYS A 53 19.01 7.60 5.47
C CYS A 53 20.48 8.02 5.46
N SER A 54 21.17 7.77 6.58
CA SER A 54 22.60 8.00 6.71
C SER A 54 23.22 6.97 7.64
N GLN A 55 24.53 6.79 7.51
CA GLN A 55 25.31 6.01 8.48
C GLN A 55 26.13 6.99 9.30
N ASP A 56 25.92 6.99 10.61
CA ASP A 56 26.70 7.82 11.53
C ASP A 56 28.16 7.37 11.50
N SER A 57 29.07 8.28 11.15
CA SER A 57 30.48 7.95 10.95
C SER A 57 31.24 7.60 12.24
N THR A 58 30.68 7.90 13.41
CA THR A 58 31.31 7.69 14.71
C THR A 58 30.89 6.34 15.32
N THR A 59 29.62 6.02 15.21
CA THR A 59 28.99 4.83 15.79
C THR A 59 28.81 3.70 14.79
N GLY A 60 28.81 4.01 13.48
CA GLY A 60 28.51 3.07 12.42
C GLY A 60 27.02 2.75 12.27
N ILE A 61 26.15 3.37 13.07
CA ILE A 61 24.71 3.09 13.08
C ILE A 61 24.06 3.68 11.82
N PHE A 62 23.37 2.85 11.06
CA PHE A 62 22.52 3.25 9.96
C PHE A 62 21.12 3.60 10.48
N SER A 63 20.60 4.77 10.12
CA SER A 63 19.26 5.22 10.48
C SER A 63 18.64 6.08 9.38
N CYS A 64 17.31 6.15 9.37
CA CYS A 64 16.52 6.92 8.42
C CYS A 64 15.54 7.86 9.14
N VAL A 65 15.21 8.99 8.51
CA VAL A 65 14.19 9.90 9.06
C VAL A 65 12.79 9.31 8.92
N THR A 66 12.52 8.57 7.84
CA THR A 66 11.21 7.94 7.61
C THR A 66 11.32 6.45 7.32
N GLY A 67 10.37 5.68 7.83
CA GLY A 67 10.29 4.23 7.67
C GLY A 67 11.43 3.44 8.32
N ASP A 68 12.23 4.05 9.19
CA ASP A 68 13.37 3.39 9.83
C ASP A 68 12.94 2.12 10.57
N CYS A 69 13.74 1.05 10.48
CA CYS A 69 13.42 -0.23 11.11
C CYS A 69 14.21 -0.51 12.39
N GLY A 70 14.96 0.48 12.90
CA GLY A 70 15.60 0.43 14.21
C GLY A 70 16.64 -0.68 14.37
N SER A 71 17.09 -1.32 13.28
CA SER A 71 18.11 -2.37 13.33
C SER A 71 19.52 -1.81 13.46
N GLY A 72 19.71 -0.52 13.17
CA GLY A 72 21.02 0.11 13.07
C GLY A 72 21.78 -0.26 11.80
N GLU A 73 21.15 -0.98 10.87
CA GLU A 73 21.77 -1.55 9.67
C GLU A 73 20.87 -1.37 8.43
N ILE A 74 21.43 -1.54 7.23
CA ILE A 74 20.62 -1.56 6.00
C ILE A 74 19.62 -2.74 6.03
N GLN A 75 20.00 -3.89 6.58
CA GLN A 75 19.08 -5.00 6.81
C GLN A 75 18.13 -4.68 7.96
N CYS A 76 16.83 -4.90 7.78
CA CYS A 76 15.85 -4.70 8.85
C CYS A 76 15.75 -5.88 9.83
N SER A 77 16.30 -7.05 9.51
CA SER A 77 16.53 -8.14 10.45
C SER A 77 15.28 -8.59 11.22
N GLY A 78 14.11 -8.54 10.56
CA GLY A 78 12.82 -8.91 11.16
C GLY A 78 12.11 -7.77 11.89
N ASN A 79 12.64 -6.55 11.88
CA ASN A 79 11.96 -5.37 12.37
C ASN A 79 11.06 -4.75 11.31
N GLY A 80 9.92 -4.21 11.72
CA GLY A 80 9.02 -3.42 10.88
C GLY A 80 9.47 -1.96 10.74
N ALA A 81 8.84 -1.24 9.82
CA ALA A 81 9.00 0.19 9.69
C ALA A 81 8.47 0.91 10.94
N THR A 82 9.18 1.93 11.40
CA THR A 82 8.66 2.93 12.32
C THR A 82 7.79 3.89 11.51
N PRO A 83 6.48 4.02 11.82
CA PRO A 83 5.60 4.95 11.12
C PRO A 83 6.06 6.42 11.25
N PRO A 84 5.79 7.28 10.25
CA PRO A 84 4.99 7.00 9.07
C PRO A 84 5.72 6.25 7.94
N ALA A 85 5.02 5.29 7.33
CA ALA A 85 5.52 4.54 6.19
C ALA A 85 4.38 4.10 5.27
N THR A 86 4.52 4.37 3.97
CA THR A 86 3.67 3.76 2.94
C THR A 86 4.07 2.30 2.75
N LEU A 87 3.11 1.39 2.87
CA LEU A 87 3.35 -0.05 2.80
C LEU A 87 2.79 -0.64 1.50
N ALA A 88 3.48 -1.60 0.92
CA ALA A 88 2.89 -2.58 0.00
C ALA A 88 2.80 -3.93 0.73
N GLU A 89 1.59 -4.46 0.84
CA GLU A 89 1.28 -5.64 1.64
C GLU A 89 0.86 -6.78 0.71
N PHE A 90 1.27 -8.01 1.06
CA PHE A 90 1.00 -9.20 0.25
C PHE A 90 0.65 -10.39 1.13
N THR A 91 -0.27 -11.20 0.63
CA THR A 91 -0.50 -12.60 1.01
C THR A 91 -0.64 -13.39 -0.27
N LEU A 92 0.44 -14.06 -0.70
CA LEU A 92 0.45 -14.86 -1.91
C LEU A 92 -0.25 -16.20 -1.66
N ASP A 93 -0.86 -16.79 -2.70
CA ASP A 93 -1.53 -18.10 -2.64
C ASP A 93 -2.43 -18.27 -1.40
N GLY A 94 -3.25 -17.26 -1.12
CA GLY A 94 -4.17 -17.20 0.01
C GLY A 94 -5.49 -17.91 -0.26
N ALA A 95 -6.58 -17.35 0.25
CA ALA A 95 -7.91 -17.93 0.11
C ALA A 95 -8.29 -18.14 -1.38
N GLY A 96 -8.63 -19.37 -1.73
CA GLY A 96 -8.99 -19.73 -3.11
C GLY A 96 -7.81 -19.80 -4.08
N GLY A 97 -6.57 -19.84 -3.59
CA GLY A 97 -5.36 -19.79 -4.41
C GLY A 97 -5.17 -18.43 -5.09
N LEU A 98 -5.71 -17.37 -4.47
CA LEU A 98 -5.56 -15.99 -4.90
C LEU A 98 -4.49 -15.31 -4.05
N ASP A 99 -3.66 -14.50 -4.70
CA ASP A 99 -2.86 -13.50 -4.04
C ASP A 99 -3.76 -12.35 -3.59
N PHE A 100 -3.53 -11.83 -2.40
CA PHE A 100 -4.11 -10.61 -1.87
C PHE A 100 -2.99 -9.58 -1.74
N PHE A 101 -3.20 -8.38 -2.27
CA PHE A 101 -2.21 -7.33 -2.23
C PHE A 101 -2.86 -5.96 -2.19
N ASP A 102 -2.13 -5.00 -1.64
CA ASP A 102 -2.57 -3.61 -1.54
C ASP A 102 -1.38 -2.66 -1.31
N VAL A 103 -1.67 -1.36 -1.46
CA VAL A 103 -0.87 -0.30 -0.86
C VAL A 103 -1.67 0.30 0.29
N SER A 104 -0.99 0.51 1.41
CA SER A 104 -1.61 0.91 2.67
C SER A 104 -0.97 2.16 3.25
N LEU A 105 -1.83 3.09 3.68
CA LEU A 105 -1.53 4.33 4.39
C LEU A 105 -2.05 4.30 5.82
N VAL A 106 -2.39 3.11 6.34
CA VAL A 106 -2.81 2.91 7.74
C VAL A 106 -1.71 3.38 8.69
N ASP A 107 -0.46 3.10 8.33
CA ASP A 107 0.75 3.55 9.02
C ASP A 107 1.26 4.90 8.49
N GLY A 108 0.44 5.66 7.77
CA GLY A 108 0.79 6.96 7.22
C GLY A 108 1.47 6.90 5.84
N TYR A 109 2.05 8.03 5.45
CA TYR A 109 2.66 8.24 4.14
C TYR A 109 4.06 8.80 4.27
N ASN A 110 5.01 8.32 3.47
CA ASN A 110 6.34 8.93 3.34
C ASN A 110 6.83 8.98 1.88
N VAL A 111 6.59 7.93 1.10
CA VAL A 111 7.00 7.84 -0.30
C VAL A 111 5.86 7.31 -1.16
N ALA A 112 5.61 7.98 -2.29
CA ALA A 112 4.63 7.54 -3.27
C ALA A 112 4.98 6.13 -3.78
N MET A 113 3.96 5.28 -3.89
CA MET A 113 4.13 3.86 -4.19
C MET A 113 3.03 3.35 -5.10
N LEU A 114 3.41 2.52 -6.07
CA LEU A 114 2.49 1.79 -6.94
C LEU A 114 2.90 0.33 -7.03
N VAL A 115 1.93 -0.56 -6.86
CA VAL A 115 2.03 -1.99 -7.11
C VAL A 115 1.25 -2.31 -8.38
N VAL A 116 1.94 -2.93 -9.34
CA VAL A 116 1.35 -3.38 -10.60
C VAL A 116 1.53 -4.89 -10.73
N PRO A 117 0.46 -5.68 -10.86
CA PRO A 117 0.59 -7.09 -11.23
C PRO A 117 1.03 -7.19 -12.70
N ASN A 118 1.99 -8.09 -12.97
CA ASN A 118 2.49 -8.43 -14.29
C ASN A 118 2.03 -9.84 -14.66
N GLY A 119 1.25 -9.95 -15.73
CA GLY A 119 0.58 -11.21 -16.05
C GLY A 119 -0.59 -11.46 -15.11
N GLY A 120 -0.82 -12.74 -14.77
CA GLY A 120 -1.95 -13.19 -13.97
C GLY A 120 -3.22 -13.47 -14.76
N SER A 121 -4.09 -14.30 -14.19
CA SER A 121 -5.41 -14.60 -14.77
C SER A 121 -6.42 -13.52 -14.40
N SER A 122 -7.54 -13.42 -15.12
CA SER A 122 -8.62 -12.47 -14.79
C SER A 122 -9.40 -12.82 -13.50
N ALA A 123 -8.94 -13.81 -12.74
CA ALA A 123 -9.56 -14.20 -11.48
C ALA A 123 -9.27 -13.14 -10.41
N GLY A 124 -10.28 -12.35 -10.06
CA GLY A 124 -10.16 -11.27 -9.07
C GLY A 124 -9.91 -9.89 -9.68
N LYS A 125 -9.60 -8.91 -8.81
CA LYS A 125 -9.27 -7.54 -9.22
C LYS A 125 -7.77 -7.42 -9.53
N CYS A 126 -7.29 -8.09 -10.58
CA CYS A 126 -5.89 -8.03 -11.05
C CYS A 126 -5.56 -6.66 -11.66
N SER A 127 -5.53 -5.65 -10.82
CA SER A 127 -5.34 -4.25 -11.20
C SER A 127 -4.36 -3.60 -10.25
N SER A 128 -3.78 -2.48 -10.67
CA SER A 128 -2.80 -1.77 -9.85
C SER A 128 -3.39 -1.20 -8.55
N THR A 129 -2.56 -0.98 -7.57
CA THR A 129 -2.93 -0.33 -6.29
C THR A 129 -1.79 0.58 -5.87
N GLY A 130 -2.11 1.70 -5.25
CA GLY A 130 -1.07 2.69 -4.97
C GLY A 130 -1.59 4.03 -4.51
N CYS A 131 -0.62 4.81 -4.05
CA CYS A 131 -0.72 6.22 -3.74
C CYS A 131 0.37 6.95 -4.53
N ILE A 132 -0.01 7.54 -5.66
CA ILE A 132 0.92 8.17 -6.61
C ILE A 132 1.03 9.69 -6.40
N GLU A 133 0.13 10.25 -5.61
CA GLU A 133 0.11 11.67 -5.27
C GLU A 133 1.14 11.97 -4.18
N ASP A 134 1.72 13.18 -4.21
CA ASP A 134 2.54 13.66 -3.11
C ASP A 134 1.66 14.17 -1.97
N LEU A 135 1.42 13.30 -0.98
CA LEU A 135 0.62 13.61 0.20
C LEU A 135 1.33 14.57 1.18
N ASN A 136 2.63 14.83 1.05
CA ASN A 136 3.34 15.71 1.98
C ASN A 136 2.82 17.17 1.90
N GLY A 137 2.44 17.62 0.71
CA GLY A 137 1.84 18.94 0.50
C GLY A 137 0.41 19.07 1.05
N ALA A 138 -0.38 18.01 0.94
CA ALA A 138 -1.77 17.95 1.41
C ALA A 138 -1.92 17.51 2.88
N CYS A 139 -0.80 17.15 3.53
CA CYS A 139 -0.80 16.64 4.89
C CYS A 139 -1.36 17.68 5.89
N PRO A 140 -2.36 17.35 6.72
CA PRO A 140 -2.83 18.21 7.81
C PRO A 140 -1.70 18.59 8.75
N SER A 141 -1.72 19.81 9.29
CA SER A 141 -0.62 20.37 10.10
C SER A 141 -0.18 19.47 11.26
N GLU A 142 -1.16 18.88 11.94
CA GLU A 142 -1.05 18.02 13.10
C GLU A 142 -0.53 16.60 12.77
N LEU A 143 -0.44 16.26 11.48
CA LEU A 143 0.07 14.98 10.99
C LEU A 143 1.46 15.11 10.33
N LYS A 144 1.97 16.34 10.13
CA LYS A 144 3.23 16.57 9.42
C LYS A 144 4.44 16.07 10.21
N VAL A 145 5.33 15.37 9.52
CA VAL A 145 6.71 15.13 9.97
C VAL A 145 7.63 16.08 9.20
N MET A 146 8.37 16.90 9.94
CA MET A 146 9.27 17.90 9.36
C MET A 146 10.67 17.31 9.15
N SER A 147 11.35 17.75 8.10
CA SER A 147 12.79 17.46 7.89
C SER A 147 13.62 17.95 9.08
N VAL A 148 14.62 17.15 9.47
CA VAL A 148 15.54 17.46 10.59
C VAL A 148 16.35 18.72 10.32
N ASP A 149 16.72 18.95 9.05
CA ASP A 149 17.56 20.06 8.64
C ASP A 149 16.76 21.34 8.32
N GLY A 150 15.42 21.28 8.42
CA GLY A 150 14.49 22.39 8.16
C GLY A 150 14.39 22.85 6.70
N ASN A 151 15.27 22.36 5.81
CA ASN A 151 15.36 22.81 4.42
C ASN A 151 14.35 22.13 3.47
N GLU A 152 13.89 20.91 3.79
CA GLU A 152 13.05 20.10 2.90
C GLU A 152 11.55 20.10 3.27
N GLY A 153 11.14 20.92 4.24
CA GLY A 153 9.73 21.03 4.62
C GLY A 153 9.19 19.73 5.24
N VAL A 154 8.05 19.25 4.73
CA VAL A 154 7.36 18.04 5.21
C VAL A 154 7.93 16.82 4.49
N VAL A 155 8.46 15.86 5.26
CA VAL A 155 9.09 14.63 4.71
C VAL A 155 8.18 13.40 4.79
N ALA A 156 7.15 13.46 5.64
CA ALA A 156 6.16 12.41 5.76
C ALA A 156 4.87 12.93 6.42
N CYS A 157 3.80 12.13 6.35
CA CYS A 157 2.51 12.40 6.94
C CYS A 157 2.07 11.22 7.82
N LYS A 158 1.93 11.44 9.13
CA LYS A 158 1.39 10.46 10.07
C LYS A 158 -0.06 10.12 9.73
N SER A 159 -0.47 8.89 9.99
CA SER A 159 -1.90 8.60 10.10
C SER A 159 -2.47 9.17 11.40
N ALA A 160 -3.79 9.28 11.49
CA ALA A 160 -4.43 9.71 12.73
C ALA A 160 -4.21 8.73 13.89
N CYS A 161 -4.06 7.43 13.62
CA CYS A 161 -3.70 6.47 14.66
C CYS A 161 -2.31 6.78 15.21
N GLU A 162 -1.31 6.95 14.34
CA GLU A 162 0.06 7.26 14.73
C GLU A 162 0.17 8.64 15.44
N ALA A 163 -0.63 9.62 15.04
CA ALA A 163 -0.59 10.95 15.66
C ALA A 163 -1.29 11.01 17.03
N PHE A 164 -2.40 10.29 17.21
CA PHE A 164 -3.28 10.50 18.37
C PHE A 164 -3.46 9.27 19.26
N GLY A 165 -3.07 8.07 18.82
CA GLY A 165 -3.18 6.81 19.56
C GLY A 165 -4.60 6.44 20.00
N SER A 166 -5.62 7.13 19.51
CA SER A 166 -6.98 7.01 20.02
C SER A 166 -7.69 5.79 19.42
N PRO A 167 -8.50 5.04 20.19
CA PRO A 167 -9.13 3.80 19.71
C PRO A 167 -9.94 3.96 18.42
N GLN A 168 -10.62 5.11 18.24
CA GLN A 168 -11.40 5.39 17.03
C GLN A 168 -10.57 5.56 15.75
N TYR A 169 -9.29 5.95 15.87
CA TYR A 169 -8.40 6.06 14.71
C TYR A 169 -7.57 4.79 14.49
N CYS A 170 -7.23 4.10 15.58
CA CYS A 170 -6.49 2.84 15.54
C CYS A 170 -7.38 1.61 15.38
N CYS A 171 -8.69 1.78 15.28
CA CYS A 171 -9.67 0.70 15.20
C CYS A 171 -9.46 -0.39 16.27
N SER A 172 -9.30 0.04 17.53
CA SER A 172 -9.03 -0.85 18.66
C SER A 172 -10.09 -0.73 19.75
N GLY A 173 -10.11 -1.67 20.71
CA GLY A 173 -11.07 -1.68 21.82
C GLY A 173 -12.52 -1.68 21.34
N ALA A 174 -13.30 -0.65 21.70
CA ALA A 174 -14.69 -0.49 21.27
C ALA A 174 -14.85 -0.29 19.74
N TYR A 175 -13.77 0.09 19.05
CA TYR A 175 -13.70 0.31 17.61
C TYR A 175 -13.02 -0.86 16.88
N SER A 176 -12.98 -2.05 17.47
CA SER A 176 -12.28 -3.22 16.91
C SER A 176 -13.06 -3.98 15.82
N THR A 177 -14.10 -3.38 15.24
CA THR A 177 -14.83 -4.00 14.13
C THR A 177 -15.11 -2.99 13.01
N PRO A 178 -15.32 -3.44 11.76
CA PRO A 178 -15.75 -2.56 10.67
C PRO A 178 -17.07 -1.82 10.95
N ASP A 179 -17.92 -2.40 11.80
CA ASP A 179 -19.19 -1.78 12.19
C ASP A 179 -19.00 -0.63 13.17
N THR A 180 -17.97 -0.65 14.01
CA THR A 180 -17.73 0.38 15.01
C THR A 180 -16.65 1.38 14.60
N CYS A 181 -15.62 1.00 13.84
CA CYS A 181 -14.61 1.91 13.34
C CYS A 181 -14.97 2.44 11.95
N LYS A 182 -15.35 3.72 11.89
CA LYS A 182 -15.75 4.40 10.66
C LYS A 182 -14.64 5.30 10.12
N PRO A 183 -14.63 5.60 8.80
CA PRO A 183 -13.70 6.57 8.25
C PRO A 183 -13.75 7.90 9.00
N SER A 184 -12.58 8.46 9.33
CA SER A 184 -12.45 9.77 9.97
C SER A 184 -12.22 10.86 8.93
N SER A 185 -12.27 12.13 9.34
CA SER A 185 -11.85 13.25 8.49
C SER A 185 -10.40 13.09 8.02
N TYR A 186 -9.52 12.52 8.85
CA TYR A 186 -8.12 12.29 8.49
C TYR A 186 -7.95 11.16 7.48
N SER A 187 -8.60 10.01 7.67
CA SER A 187 -8.49 8.93 6.68
C SER A 187 -9.12 9.33 5.34
N GLN A 188 -10.15 10.17 5.35
CA GLN A 188 -10.72 10.73 4.12
C GLN A 188 -9.74 11.64 3.35
N VAL A 189 -8.81 12.33 4.00
CA VAL A 189 -7.75 13.08 3.31
C VAL A 189 -6.89 12.14 2.48
N PHE A 190 -6.42 11.04 3.09
CA PHE A 190 -5.64 10.01 2.39
C PHE A 190 -6.45 9.33 1.30
N LYS A 191 -7.72 9.02 1.57
CA LYS A 191 -8.58 8.34 0.59
C LYS A 191 -8.87 9.18 -0.64
N THR A 192 -9.04 10.49 -0.45
CA THR A 192 -9.32 11.42 -1.54
C THR A 192 -8.12 11.53 -2.48
N ALA A 193 -6.90 11.60 -1.93
CA ALA A 193 -5.69 11.62 -2.74
C ALA A 193 -5.40 10.25 -3.38
N CYS A 194 -5.61 9.17 -2.63
CA CYS A 194 -5.17 7.84 -2.98
C CYS A 194 -6.34 6.84 -2.90
N PRO A 195 -7.32 6.91 -3.83
CA PRO A 195 -8.55 6.14 -3.76
C PRO A 195 -8.36 4.62 -3.88
N ARG A 196 -7.21 4.19 -4.38
CA ARG A 196 -6.84 2.77 -4.57
C ARG A 196 -5.89 2.24 -3.49
N ALA A 197 -5.67 3.00 -2.42
CA ALA A 197 -4.88 2.58 -1.26
C ALA A 197 -5.78 2.51 0.00
N TYR A 198 -5.39 1.68 0.97
CA TYR A 198 -6.01 1.70 2.29
C TYR A 198 -5.73 3.03 2.97
N SER A 199 -6.78 3.66 3.46
CA SER A 199 -6.70 4.92 4.21
C SER A 199 -6.86 4.73 5.72
N TYR A 200 -7.41 3.59 6.15
CA TYR A 200 -7.58 3.16 7.54
C TYR A 200 -7.81 1.64 7.58
N ALA A 201 -7.80 1.04 8.78
CA ALA A 201 -7.73 -0.41 8.96
C ALA A 201 -8.86 -1.25 8.36
N TYR A 202 -10.05 -0.68 8.09
CA TYR A 202 -11.20 -1.42 7.53
C TYR A 202 -11.67 -0.87 6.16
N ASP A 203 -10.75 -0.34 5.36
CA ASP A 203 -11.01 0.22 4.02
C ASP A 203 -11.02 -0.85 2.90
N ASP A 204 -11.52 -2.06 3.18
CA ASP A 204 -11.34 -3.23 2.30
C ASP A 204 -12.01 -3.06 0.92
N LYS A 205 -13.23 -2.49 0.90
CA LYS A 205 -14.11 -2.48 -0.27
C LYS A 205 -13.44 -1.96 -1.55
N THR A 206 -12.53 -1.00 -1.40
CA THR A 206 -11.87 -0.31 -2.51
C THR A 206 -10.36 -0.46 -2.53
N SER A 207 -9.79 -1.13 -1.52
CA SER A 207 -8.34 -1.13 -1.29
C SER A 207 -7.73 -2.52 -1.28
N THR A 208 -8.51 -3.60 -1.13
CA THR A 208 -8.00 -4.95 -1.34
C THR A 208 -8.04 -5.34 -2.81
N PHE A 209 -6.90 -5.77 -3.35
CA PHE A 209 -6.79 -6.29 -4.71
C PHE A 209 -6.43 -7.76 -4.65
N THR A 210 -6.92 -8.50 -5.64
CA THR A 210 -6.68 -9.94 -5.74
C THR A 210 -6.19 -10.28 -7.13
N CYS A 211 -5.24 -11.19 -7.20
CA CYS A 211 -4.80 -11.73 -8.48
C CYS A 211 -4.37 -13.18 -8.34
N GLN A 212 -4.12 -13.85 -9.45
CA GLN A 212 -3.69 -15.25 -9.45
C GLN A 212 -2.62 -15.46 -10.52
N ASN A 213 -1.54 -16.15 -10.15
CA ASN A 213 -0.40 -16.46 -11.03
C ASN A 213 0.24 -15.20 -11.64
N ALA A 214 0.47 -14.18 -10.82
CA ALA A 214 1.10 -12.93 -11.23
C ALA A 214 2.46 -12.72 -10.57
N ASP A 215 3.34 -12.02 -11.27
CA ASP A 215 4.47 -11.33 -10.66
C ASP A 215 4.06 -9.90 -10.30
N TYR A 216 4.83 -9.20 -9.45
CA TYR A 216 4.48 -7.84 -9.03
C TYR A 216 5.64 -6.86 -9.20
N THR A 217 5.33 -5.66 -9.68
CA THR A 217 6.27 -4.54 -9.69
C THR A 217 5.84 -3.48 -8.70
N ILE A 218 6.63 -3.33 -7.64
CA ILE A 218 6.56 -2.20 -6.70
C ILE A 218 7.43 -1.08 -7.25
N THR A 219 6.87 0.10 -7.44
CA THR A 219 7.55 1.31 -7.92
C THR A 219 7.45 2.42 -6.88
N PHE A 220 8.59 2.95 -6.46
CA PHE A 220 8.67 4.20 -5.69
C PHE A 220 8.66 5.41 -6.61
N CYS A 221 7.94 6.47 -6.23
CA CYS A 221 7.73 7.68 -7.03
C CYS A 221 7.29 7.38 -8.48
N PRO A 222 6.19 6.64 -8.68
CA PRO A 222 5.69 6.34 -10.01
C PRO A 222 5.32 7.64 -10.75
N VAL A 223 5.85 7.81 -11.97
CA VAL A 223 5.42 8.92 -12.82
C VAL A 223 3.95 8.70 -13.25
N PRO A 224 3.10 9.74 -13.20
CA PRO A 224 1.78 9.67 -13.81
C PRO A 224 1.93 9.34 -15.30
N SER A 225 1.04 8.49 -15.82
CA SER A 225 1.07 7.96 -17.20
C SER A 225 1.01 9.02 -18.30
N THR A 226 0.84 10.30 -17.95
CA THR A 226 0.76 11.44 -18.87
C THR A 226 2.12 11.85 -19.45
N SER A 227 3.25 11.49 -18.83
CA SER A 227 4.59 11.87 -19.32
C SER A 227 5.17 10.99 -20.43
N GLN A 228 4.53 9.89 -20.81
CA GLN A 228 5.03 9.04 -21.91
C GLN A 228 4.67 9.54 -23.31
N LYS A 229 3.96 10.67 -23.46
CA LYS A 229 3.67 11.27 -24.78
C LYS A 229 4.77 12.24 -25.26
N ALA A 230 5.80 12.50 -24.47
CA ALA A 230 6.90 13.40 -24.83
C ALA A 230 8.20 12.64 -25.15
N SER A 231 8.12 11.51 -25.86
CA SER A 231 9.29 10.85 -26.44
C SER A 231 8.91 10.01 -27.68
N GLN A 232 8.27 10.66 -28.65
CA GLN A 232 8.49 10.31 -30.06
C GLN A 232 9.02 11.57 -30.74
N GLY A 233 10.34 11.73 -30.64
CA GLY A 233 11.09 12.75 -31.36
C GLY A 233 11.06 12.49 -32.86
N GLN A 234 10.55 13.48 -33.57
CA GLN A 234 11.06 14.03 -34.83
C GLN A 234 12.01 13.15 -35.66
N ASN A 235 11.54 12.78 -36.85
CA ASN A 235 12.35 12.79 -38.07
C ASN A 235 11.57 13.47 -39.20
N THR A 236 12.31 14.17 -40.05
CA THR A 236 11.93 15.34 -40.84
C THR A 236 11.41 15.06 -42.26
N ASN A 237 10.66 16.07 -42.77
CA ASN A 237 10.55 16.59 -44.16
C ASN A 237 9.23 16.43 -44.96
N GLN A 238 8.66 17.62 -45.27
CA GLN A 238 7.83 18.06 -46.43
C GLN A 238 6.50 17.33 -46.72
N ASP A 239 5.35 17.96 -47.00
CA ASP A 239 5.05 19.15 -47.81
C ASP A 239 3.66 19.76 -47.46
N SER A 240 3.39 20.92 -48.07
CA SER A 240 2.42 22.02 -47.93
C SER A 240 0.88 21.74 -47.85
N SER A 241 0.16 22.53 -47.01
CA SER A 241 -1.05 23.38 -47.30
C SER A 241 -2.06 23.55 -46.12
N SER A 242 -2.49 24.81 -45.91
CA SER A 242 -3.32 25.47 -44.87
C SER A 242 -4.79 24.97 -44.64
N PRO A 243 -5.62 25.59 -43.75
CA PRO A 243 -5.41 26.00 -42.34
C PRO A 243 -6.55 25.56 -41.36
N SER A 244 -6.20 25.49 -40.07
CA SER A 244 -7.01 25.76 -38.85
C SER A 244 -8.49 25.34 -38.74
N THR A 245 -8.80 24.46 -37.77
CA THR A 245 -9.88 24.65 -36.79
C THR A 245 -9.52 24.02 -35.45
N LEU A 246 -9.35 24.86 -34.43
CA LEU A 246 -9.31 24.50 -33.02
C LEU A 246 -10.68 23.98 -32.59
N LEU A 247 -10.71 22.81 -31.93
CA LEU A 247 -11.80 22.42 -31.04
C LEU A 247 -11.20 21.61 -29.90
N ASN A 248 -10.94 22.34 -28.82
CA ASN A 248 -10.65 21.84 -27.49
C ASN A 248 -11.98 21.46 -26.83
N ASN A 249 -12.28 20.18 -26.68
CA ASN A 249 -13.16 19.70 -25.61
C ASN A 249 -13.04 18.18 -25.45
N GLY A 250 -12.56 17.73 -24.29
CA GLY A 250 -12.41 16.32 -23.95
C GLY A 250 -12.62 16.11 -22.46
N THR A 251 -13.81 16.48 -21.98
CA THR A 251 -14.36 16.04 -20.70
C THR A 251 -14.41 14.51 -20.72
N MET A 252 -13.56 13.84 -19.94
CA MET A 252 -13.67 12.39 -19.76
C MET A 252 -14.87 12.11 -18.86
N VAL A 253 -15.95 11.64 -19.47
CA VAL A 253 -17.13 11.10 -18.81
C VAL A 253 -16.75 9.75 -18.20
N TYR A 254 -16.98 9.60 -16.90
CA TYR A 254 -16.79 8.34 -16.18
C TYR A 254 -18.07 7.50 -16.35
N GLU A 255 -17.99 6.41 -17.12
CA GLU A 255 -19.05 5.40 -17.14
C GLU A 255 -18.99 4.60 -15.83
N GLY A 256 -19.84 4.98 -14.89
CA GLY A 256 -20.18 4.15 -13.74
C GLY A 256 -21.03 2.98 -14.20
N ALA A 257 -20.53 1.76 -14.07
CA ALA A 257 -21.38 0.58 -14.02
C ALA A 257 -22.10 0.59 -12.67
N ALA A 258 -23.30 1.17 -12.66
CA ALA A 258 -24.32 0.85 -11.68
C ALA A 258 -24.89 -0.51 -12.07
N ASP A 259 -24.67 -1.52 -11.24
CA ASP A 259 -25.56 -2.68 -11.22
C ASP A 259 -26.11 -2.84 -9.81
N GLN A 260 -27.40 -2.57 -9.71
CA GLN A 260 -28.24 -2.96 -8.59
C GLN A 260 -28.44 -4.46 -8.66
N SER A 261 -27.95 -5.19 -7.66
CA SER A 261 -28.55 -6.48 -7.31
C SER A 261 -28.92 -6.44 -5.84
N GLU A 262 -30.20 -6.17 -5.58
CA GLU A 262 -30.85 -6.55 -4.34
C GLU A 262 -30.69 -8.05 -4.14
N ILE A 263 -30.13 -8.47 -3.00
CA ILE A 263 -30.31 -9.85 -2.53
C ILE A 263 -30.90 -9.80 -1.14
N SER A 264 -32.14 -10.26 -1.11
CA SER A 264 -33.06 -10.38 0.01
C SER A 264 -32.56 -11.35 1.08
N TRP A 265 -32.83 -11.00 2.34
CA TRP A 265 -32.63 -11.82 3.52
C TRP A 265 -33.80 -12.80 3.71
N ALA A 266 -33.62 -14.06 3.33
CA ALA A 266 -34.34 -15.23 3.86
C ALA A 266 -33.65 -16.48 3.27
N THR A 267 -33.22 -17.50 4.02
CA THR A 267 -34.11 -18.36 4.80
C THR A 267 -33.25 -19.18 5.77
N CYS A 268 -33.63 -19.14 7.03
CA CYS A 268 -33.16 -20.04 8.08
C CYS A 268 -34.11 -21.26 8.12
N THR A 269 -33.57 -22.42 8.53
CA THR A 269 -34.26 -23.64 9.02
C THR A 269 -34.99 -24.55 8.01
N HIS A 270 -34.49 -25.77 7.83
CA HIS A 270 -34.98 -26.98 8.53
C HIS A 270 -34.42 -28.28 7.91
N VAL A 271 -33.61 -29.03 8.65
CA VAL A 271 -33.80 -30.49 8.85
C VAL A 271 -33.45 -30.80 10.30
N PHE A 272 -34.40 -31.39 11.03
CA PHE A 272 -34.32 -31.78 12.44
C PHE A 272 -34.01 -33.28 12.57
N GLN A 273 -33.54 -33.63 13.78
CA GLN A 273 -33.37 -34.96 14.39
C GLN A 273 -32.06 -35.71 14.11
N SER A 274 -31.34 -36.30 15.08
CA SER A 274 -31.40 -36.34 16.54
C SER A 274 -30.13 -37.07 17.02
N HIS A 275 -29.75 -36.84 18.28
CA HIS A 275 -28.84 -37.60 19.17
C HIS A 275 -27.54 -36.88 19.54
N ALA A 276 -27.36 -36.84 20.86
CA ALA A 276 -26.41 -36.07 21.64
C ALA A 276 -24.96 -36.53 21.51
N ILE A 277 -24.03 -35.63 21.83
CA ILE A 277 -23.01 -35.74 22.90
C ILE A 277 -21.84 -34.77 22.64
N ALA A 278 -21.47 -34.02 23.68
CA ALA A 278 -20.20 -33.33 23.95
C ALA A 278 -19.79 -32.14 23.04
N GLY A 279 -19.72 -30.97 23.67
CA GLY A 279 -19.24 -29.73 23.07
C GLY A 279 -17.75 -29.74 22.75
N ILE A 280 -17.42 -29.28 21.55
CA ILE A 280 -16.11 -28.80 21.16
C ILE A 280 -16.34 -27.41 20.54
N MET A 281 -16.11 -26.37 21.35
CA MET A 281 -15.97 -24.99 20.87
C MET A 281 -14.52 -24.82 20.42
N SER A 282 -14.27 -24.90 19.11
CA SER A 282 -13.07 -24.37 18.47
C SER A 282 -13.28 -24.31 16.95
N ILE A 283 -12.63 -23.33 16.32
CA ILE A 283 -12.66 -22.96 14.88
C ILE A 283 -13.63 -21.81 14.56
N THR A 284 -13.42 -20.63 15.16
CA THR A 284 -13.63 -19.31 14.53
C THR A 284 -12.76 -18.19 15.16
N MET A 285 -11.70 -18.52 15.90
CA MET A 285 -10.83 -17.54 16.60
C MET A 285 -9.35 -17.66 16.21
N VAL A 286 -9.02 -18.03 14.96
CA VAL A 286 -7.62 -18.12 14.51
C VAL A 286 -7.20 -16.99 13.57
N ILE A 287 -8.14 -16.20 13.06
CA ILE A 287 -7.80 -15.01 12.22
C ILE A 287 -7.66 -13.74 13.08
N TRP A 288 -8.22 -13.71 14.29
CA TRP A 288 -8.15 -12.53 15.18
C TRP A 288 -6.82 -12.44 15.95
N HIS A 289 -6.15 -13.56 16.24
CA HIS A 289 -4.95 -13.52 17.10
C HIS A 289 -3.62 -13.17 16.40
N LEU A 290 -3.65 -12.85 15.10
CA LEU A 290 -2.44 -12.48 14.33
C LEU A 290 -2.28 -10.95 14.09
N CYS A 291 -3.25 -10.12 14.48
CA CYS A 291 -3.16 -8.65 14.39
C CYS A 291 -2.86 -7.96 15.73
N HIS A 292 -2.36 -8.68 16.74
CA HIS A 292 -2.07 -8.08 18.05
C HIS A 292 -0.66 -8.34 18.61
N PHE A 293 0.27 -8.75 17.74
CA PHE A 293 1.70 -8.62 18.01
C PHE A 293 2.37 -8.07 16.75
N PHE A 294 3.07 -6.95 16.94
CA PHE A 294 3.69 -6.03 15.98
C PHE A 294 2.79 -4.90 15.50
#